data_AF-A0A0P1ADL5-F1
#
_entry.id   AF-A0A0P1ADL5-F1
#
_cell.length_a   1.000
_cell.length_b   1.000
_cell.length_c   1.000
_cell.angle_alpha   90.00
_cell.angle_beta   90.00
_cell.angle_gamma   90.00
#
_symmetry.space_group_name_H-M   'P 1'
#
loop_
_entity.id
_entity.type
_entity.pdbx_description
1 polymer ?
#
loop_
_entity_poly.entity_id
_entity_poly.type
_entity_poly.pdbx_seq_one_letter_code
_entity_poly.pdbx_strand_id
1 'polypeptide(L)'
;MAIQAKMSTPRSNKGYNNARGALTARKRPAGGNNETSKKSFVDQKLAKKQRKMQRPHYEMVTRAKQIWNVIRERDVDKDKRATLVNELFTLVKGKIYDVAAKHDASRVIQSLMQHGKPAHRSQIVLEMKEHLIEVAKMQYGCFLVQKMIRYGSIADRATIVKCLIGHVVQVGTHNIAANVLEYAQEYLNPSQLTTLKLEFYGREFAYFQTESKRNLTDIIAAHPDKKADVLKHLGAILNRMVDKQLLGLAFVQSLLWEYMCNAEHNDVMQMVANVRDASLALLATRNGARVVNKCVSLGAAKDRKRIIKSLKDKVLEACNHPSGYLVIMRILDVVDDSILVQKSILAEINDELLSIALHPSGRKILLQLLSPLNNKYLSADDFKLLEPPMLPSPEDPTVNVVNYKKDPDARREELLLGLLPKLVDMCAKNVEVLMRSKEGRDVIVEVAKRCDSLELLDSISSTVMTQRTDEEKDLLYNDAIGHYALRRLIKETALAEPLLVAVEKQLSQWAISNRGSFVVLAFLEAENSPQNTMEVVKRALKPVMKDLRKLVDTQKGTMLLLEKLQ
;
A
#
# COMPACT_ATOMS: atom_id res chain seq x y z
N MET A 1 7.63 -35.59 58.09
CA MET A 1 8.07 -35.07 59.41
C MET A 1 7.72 -33.60 59.49
N ALA A 2 7.26 -33.18 60.67
CA ALA A 2 6.51 -31.97 60.96
C ALA A 2 7.19 -30.63 60.57
N ILE A 3 6.38 -29.58 60.35
CA ILE A 3 6.18 -28.47 61.31
C ILE A 3 5.11 -27.49 60.78
N GLN A 4 4.44 -26.88 61.74
CA GLN A 4 3.20 -26.11 61.76
C GLN A 4 3.21 -24.74 61.06
N ALA A 5 1.97 -24.27 60.88
CA ALA A 5 1.47 -22.97 60.45
C ALA A 5 2.14 -21.72 61.06
N LYS A 6 2.08 -20.61 60.29
CA LYS A 6 1.74 -19.28 60.79
C LYS A 6 1.22 -18.38 59.66
N MET A 7 0.01 -17.85 59.84
CA MET A 7 -0.54 -16.73 59.07
C MET A 7 0.28 -15.46 59.34
N SER A 8 0.60 -14.68 58.30
CA SER A 8 0.92 -13.26 58.46
C SER A 8 0.50 -12.46 57.22
N THR A 9 -0.13 -11.34 57.52
CA THR A 9 -0.65 -10.28 56.66
C THR A 9 0.37 -9.72 55.65
N PRO A 10 -0.04 -9.32 54.43
CA PRO A 10 0.87 -8.74 53.45
C PRO A 10 1.23 -7.29 53.82
N ARG A 11 2.53 -7.03 54.02
CA ARG A 11 3.13 -5.68 54.13
C ARG A 11 3.69 -5.23 52.77
N SER A 12 3.23 -4.04 52.38
CA SER A 12 3.81 -3.01 51.51
C SER A 12 4.62 -3.42 50.26
N ASN A 13 4.02 -3.22 49.10
CA ASN A 13 4.76 -2.95 47.87
C ASN A 13 4.91 -1.42 47.72
N LYS A 14 6.14 -0.91 47.82
CA LYS A 14 6.48 0.51 47.58
C LYS A 14 6.41 0.78 46.07
N GLY A 15 5.30 1.34 45.62
CA GLY A 15 5.18 1.95 44.31
C GLY A 15 5.87 3.32 44.28
N TYR A 16 6.77 3.50 43.31
CA TYR A 16 7.40 4.78 42.99
C TYR A 16 6.39 5.76 42.41
N ASN A 17 6.48 7.00 42.89
CA ASN A 17 5.63 8.15 42.61
C ASN A 17 5.42 8.45 41.13
N ASN A 18 4.15 8.68 40.75
CA ASN A 18 3.83 9.62 39.69
C ASN A 18 2.67 10.51 40.16
N ALA A 19 3.02 11.71 40.61
CA ALA A 19 2.11 12.73 41.08
C ALA A 19 1.29 13.29 39.90
N ARG A 20 0.07 12.78 39.72
CA ARG A 20 -1.02 13.54 39.10
C ARG A 20 -1.88 14.08 40.22
N GLY A 21 -1.68 15.36 40.56
CA GLY A 21 -2.55 16.10 41.47
C GLY A 21 -3.97 16.10 40.91
N ALA A 22 -4.83 15.30 41.54
CA ALA A 22 -6.27 15.41 41.40
C ALA A 22 -6.69 16.75 41.99
N LEU A 23 -7.03 17.71 41.12
CA LEU A 23 -7.77 18.90 41.51
C LEU A 23 -9.15 18.44 41.98
N THR A 24 -9.32 18.36 43.29
CA THR A 24 -10.62 18.22 43.94
C THR A 24 -11.50 19.38 43.50
N ALA A 25 -12.49 19.08 42.66
CA ALA A 25 -13.56 20.01 42.33
C ALA A 25 -14.36 20.29 43.60
N ARG A 26 -14.01 21.37 44.31
CA ARG A 26 -14.89 21.98 45.32
C ARG A 26 -16.23 22.29 44.64
N LYS A 27 -17.27 21.50 44.94
CA LYS A 27 -18.67 21.85 44.66
C LYS A 27 -18.92 23.24 45.28
N ARG A 28 -19.14 24.25 44.43
CA ARG A 28 -19.61 25.57 44.87
C ARG A 28 -21.05 25.44 45.42
N PRO A 29 -21.45 26.23 46.42
CA PRO A 29 -22.83 26.26 46.87
C PRO A 29 -23.71 26.74 45.73
N ALA A 30 -24.81 26.02 45.48
CA ALA A 30 -25.86 26.44 44.57
C ALA A 30 -26.68 27.55 45.25
N GLY A 31 -26.26 28.79 45.09
CA GLY A 31 -26.95 29.96 45.62
C GLY A 31 -26.30 31.25 45.13
N GLY A 32 -26.71 31.73 43.96
CA GLY A 32 -26.24 33.00 43.41
C GLY A 32 -26.75 33.27 41.99
N ASN A 33 -27.55 34.34 41.85
CA ASN A 33 -28.24 34.85 40.66
C ASN A 33 -27.73 34.39 39.27
N ASN A 34 -28.65 33.86 38.46
CA ASN A 34 -28.44 33.51 37.04
C ASN A 34 -28.02 34.71 36.16
N GLU A 35 -28.28 35.95 36.60
CA GLU A 35 -27.93 37.17 35.88
C GLU A 35 -26.45 37.57 35.96
N THR A 36 -25.80 37.36 37.10
CA THR A 36 -24.37 37.72 37.28
C THR A 36 -23.45 36.78 36.51
N SER A 37 -23.84 35.51 36.36
CA SER A 37 -23.14 34.53 35.53
C SER A 37 -23.29 34.84 34.02
N LYS A 38 -24.47 35.29 33.59
CA LYS A 38 -24.71 35.79 32.22
C LYS A 38 -23.96 37.09 31.94
N LYS A 39 -23.95 38.05 32.87
CA LYS A 39 -23.14 39.28 32.78
C LYS A 39 -21.65 38.96 32.67
N SER A 40 -21.11 38.08 33.53
CA SER A 40 -19.72 37.61 33.48
C SER A 40 -19.32 37.00 32.12
N PHE A 41 -20.20 36.22 31.48
CA PHE A 41 -19.97 35.69 30.14
C PHE A 41 -20.01 36.77 29.05
N VAL A 42 -20.96 37.71 29.13
CA VAL A 42 -21.10 38.84 28.20
C VAL A 42 -19.90 39.78 28.31
N ASP A 43 -19.45 40.08 29.53
CA ASP A 43 -18.27 40.90 29.81
C ASP A 43 -16.99 40.23 29.29
N GLN A 44 -16.86 38.91 29.46
CA GLN A 44 -15.74 38.14 28.89
C GLN A 44 -15.78 38.13 27.35
N LYS A 45 -16.98 38.11 26.74
CA LYS A 45 -17.16 38.20 25.28
C LYS A 45 -16.82 39.59 24.75
N LEU A 46 -17.22 40.65 25.45
CA LEU A 46 -16.90 42.05 25.15
C LEU A 46 -15.40 42.31 25.27
N ALA A 47 -14.77 41.88 26.37
CA ALA A 47 -13.33 42.00 26.57
C ALA A 47 -12.53 41.23 25.49
N LYS A 48 -12.98 40.04 25.09
CA LYS A 48 -12.39 39.29 23.96
C LYS A 48 -12.56 40.03 22.63
N LYS A 49 -13.69 40.72 22.40
CA LYS A 49 -13.94 41.52 21.19
C LYS A 49 -13.04 42.77 21.16
N GLN A 50 -12.93 43.50 22.27
CA GLN A 50 -12.04 44.66 22.41
C GLN A 50 -10.56 44.28 22.19
N ARG A 51 -10.10 43.18 22.80
CA ARG A 51 -8.73 42.65 22.56
C ARG A 51 -8.49 42.22 21.11
N LYS A 52 -9.53 41.82 20.37
CA LYS A 52 -9.40 41.50 18.94
C LYS A 52 -9.31 42.75 18.08
N MET A 53 -10.09 43.79 18.41
CA MET A 53 -10.10 45.08 17.70
C MET A 53 -8.75 45.81 17.80
N GLN A 54 -8.03 45.63 18.91
CA GLN A 54 -6.69 46.20 19.11
C GLN A 54 -5.56 45.49 18.33
N ARG A 55 -5.86 44.41 17.58
CA ARG A 55 -4.83 43.68 16.83
C ARG A 55 -4.44 44.43 15.55
N PRO A 56 -3.16 44.36 15.12
CA PRO A 56 -2.74 44.93 13.85
C PRO A 56 -3.60 44.45 12.68
N HIS A 57 -4.01 45.37 11.80
CA HIS A 57 -4.81 45.08 10.61
C HIS A 57 -6.16 44.40 10.88
N TYR A 58 -6.81 44.68 12.02
CA TYR A 58 -8.08 44.05 12.39
C TYR A 58 -9.19 44.23 11.34
N GLU A 59 -9.39 45.45 10.84
CA GLU A 59 -10.45 45.76 9.87
C GLU A 59 -10.22 45.04 8.53
N MET A 60 -9.00 45.14 8.01
CA MET A 60 -8.57 44.44 6.79
C MET A 60 -8.80 42.92 6.91
N VAL A 61 -8.36 42.30 8.01
CA VAL A 61 -8.57 40.86 8.22
C VAL A 61 -10.05 40.50 8.36
N THR A 62 -10.86 41.37 8.95
CA THR A 62 -12.30 41.18 9.07
C THR A 62 -12.96 41.22 7.69
N ARG A 63 -12.63 42.20 6.86
CA ARG A 63 -13.10 42.27 5.47
C ARG A 63 -12.62 41.07 4.64
N ALA A 64 -11.36 40.68 4.79
CA ALA A 64 -10.79 39.55 4.09
C ALA A 64 -11.53 38.24 4.43
N LYS A 65 -11.95 38.06 5.68
CA LYS A 65 -12.77 36.92 6.12
C LYS A 65 -14.19 36.95 5.55
N GLN A 66 -14.80 38.12 5.45
CA GLN A 66 -16.12 38.26 4.82
C GLN A 66 -16.07 37.83 3.35
N ILE A 67 -15.06 38.29 2.61
CA ILE A 67 -14.87 37.88 1.21
C ILE A 67 -14.59 36.38 1.13
N TRP A 68 -13.71 35.86 2.00
CA TRP A 68 -13.39 34.43 2.08
C TRP A 68 -14.62 33.55 2.30
N ASN A 69 -15.54 33.95 3.19
CA ASN A 69 -16.78 33.21 3.44
C ASN A 69 -17.67 33.10 2.20
N VAL A 70 -17.58 34.05 1.25
CA VAL A 70 -18.27 33.95 -0.03
C VAL A 70 -17.49 33.06 -0.98
N ILE A 71 -16.21 33.36 -1.25
CA ILE A 71 -15.45 32.69 -2.33
C ILE A 71 -15.17 31.21 -2.07
N ARG A 72 -15.27 30.74 -0.83
CA ARG A 72 -15.06 29.32 -0.47
C ARG A 72 -16.27 28.42 -0.78
N GLU A 73 -17.45 29.01 -0.94
CA GLU A 73 -18.67 28.25 -1.21
C GLU A 73 -18.59 27.60 -2.59
N ARG A 74 -19.26 26.46 -2.76
CA ARG A 74 -19.25 25.71 -4.01
C ARG A 74 -19.99 26.47 -5.11
N ASP A 75 -21.19 26.97 -4.78
CA ASP A 75 -22.14 27.53 -5.72
C ASP A 75 -22.06 29.07 -5.82
N VAL A 76 -20.87 29.57 -6.09
CA VAL A 76 -20.64 31.00 -6.39
C VAL A 76 -20.43 31.16 -7.88
N ASP A 77 -21.19 32.08 -8.46
CA ASP A 77 -20.99 32.57 -9.82
C ASP A 77 -19.51 32.87 -10.13
N LYS A 78 -19.05 32.51 -11.33
CA LYS A 78 -17.63 32.53 -11.69
C LYS A 78 -17.09 33.96 -11.76
N ASP A 79 -17.85 34.89 -12.33
CA ASP A 79 -17.43 36.29 -12.50
C ASP A 79 -17.46 37.02 -11.16
N LYS A 80 -18.48 36.76 -10.35
CA LYS A 80 -18.54 37.22 -8.96
C LYS A 80 -17.35 36.71 -8.15
N ARG A 81 -17.02 35.41 -8.24
CA ARG A 81 -15.87 34.83 -7.53
C ARG A 81 -14.57 35.48 -8.01
N ALA A 82 -14.38 35.65 -9.31
CA ALA A 82 -13.17 36.26 -9.86
C ALA A 82 -12.99 37.71 -9.37
N THR A 83 -14.08 38.49 -9.34
CA THR A 83 -14.08 39.88 -8.84
C THR A 83 -13.68 39.92 -7.36
N LEU A 84 -14.34 39.12 -6.52
CA LEU A 84 -14.06 39.04 -5.09
C LEU A 84 -12.64 38.54 -4.79
N VAL A 85 -12.10 37.63 -5.61
CA VAL A 85 -10.72 37.16 -5.49
C VAL A 85 -9.72 38.27 -5.82
N ASN A 86 -9.97 39.10 -6.85
CA ASN A 86 -9.11 40.25 -7.16
C ASN A 86 -9.17 41.30 -6.03
N GLU A 87 -10.37 41.59 -5.51
CA GLU A 87 -10.55 42.49 -4.37
C GLU A 87 -9.78 41.97 -3.15
N LEU A 88 -9.97 40.69 -2.81
CA LEU A 88 -9.31 40.05 -1.67
C LEU A 88 -7.79 40.08 -1.81
N PHE A 89 -7.25 39.80 -2.99
CA PHE A 89 -5.81 39.86 -3.25
C PHE A 89 -5.27 41.28 -3.05
N THR A 90 -5.95 42.28 -3.62
CA THR A 90 -5.56 43.69 -3.49
C THR A 90 -5.56 44.14 -2.03
N LEU A 91 -6.55 43.70 -1.26
CA LEU A 91 -6.71 44.02 0.16
C LEU A 91 -5.54 43.50 1.03
N VAL A 92 -4.99 42.33 0.71
CA VAL A 92 -3.96 41.67 1.54
C VAL A 92 -2.54 41.79 0.97
N LYS A 93 -2.37 42.32 -0.24
CA LYS A 93 -1.07 42.50 -0.90
C LYS A 93 -0.13 43.34 -0.03
N GLY A 94 1.12 42.91 0.10
CA GLY A 94 2.12 43.52 0.99
C GLY A 94 1.94 43.19 2.48
N LYS A 95 0.93 42.39 2.83
CA LYS A 95 0.58 41.97 4.20
C LYS A 95 0.26 40.47 4.27
N ILE A 96 0.69 39.71 3.27
CA ILE A 96 0.32 38.29 3.12
C ILE A 96 0.82 37.47 4.31
N TYR A 97 2.08 37.66 4.74
CA TYR A 97 2.61 37.00 5.94
C TYR A 97 1.80 37.33 7.20
N ASP A 98 1.50 38.61 7.45
CA ASP A 98 0.75 39.05 8.63
C ASP A 98 -0.66 38.42 8.71
N VAL A 99 -1.28 38.17 7.55
CA VAL A 99 -2.57 37.49 7.45
C VAL A 99 -2.40 35.98 7.60
N ALA A 100 -1.38 35.39 6.96
CA ALA A 100 -1.11 33.96 6.99
C ALA A 100 -0.70 33.45 8.38
N ALA A 101 0.08 34.24 9.12
CA ALA A 101 0.54 33.91 10.46
C ALA A 101 -0.58 33.91 11.50
N LYS A 102 -1.72 34.55 11.21
CA LYS A 102 -2.89 34.55 12.10
C LYS A 102 -3.64 33.21 12.02
N HIS A 103 -3.80 32.57 13.18
CA HIS A 103 -4.49 31.28 13.34
C HIS A 103 -5.88 31.23 12.69
N ASP A 104 -6.62 32.34 12.68
CA ASP A 104 -7.99 32.39 12.15
C ASP A 104 -8.09 32.98 10.74
N ALA A 105 -6.97 33.35 10.10
CA ALA A 105 -6.96 34.01 8.78
C ALA A 105 -6.08 33.33 7.71
N SER A 106 -5.26 32.34 8.06
CA SER A 106 -4.43 31.61 7.07
C SER A 106 -5.22 31.00 5.90
N ARG A 107 -6.46 30.55 6.16
CA ARG A 107 -7.38 30.00 5.14
C ARG A 107 -7.77 31.01 4.05
N VAL A 108 -7.71 32.30 4.37
CA VAL A 108 -7.95 33.38 3.40
C VAL A 108 -6.90 33.32 2.29
N ILE A 109 -5.61 33.28 2.68
CA ILE A 109 -4.50 33.22 1.72
C ILE A 109 -4.48 31.88 0.98
N GLN A 110 -4.79 30.77 1.67
CA GLN A 110 -4.92 29.46 1.01
C GLN A 110 -6.01 29.47 -0.08
N SER A 111 -7.11 30.20 0.13
CA SER A 111 -8.18 30.34 -0.86
C SER A 111 -7.77 31.22 -2.04
N LEU A 112 -6.93 32.24 -1.80
CA LEU A 112 -6.29 33.00 -2.87
C LEU A 112 -5.35 32.13 -3.72
N MET A 113 -4.60 31.19 -3.12
CA MET A 113 -3.81 30.23 -3.90
C MET A 113 -4.71 29.35 -4.78
N GLN A 114 -5.86 28.92 -4.26
CA GLN A 114 -6.77 28.02 -4.95
C GLN A 114 -7.56 28.70 -6.09
N HIS A 115 -8.08 29.91 -5.87
CA HIS A 115 -8.96 30.60 -6.81
C HIS A 115 -8.31 31.80 -7.52
N GLY A 116 -7.12 32.22 -7.08
CA GLY A 116 -6.38 33.34 -7.67
C GLY A 116 -5.87 33.05 -9.07
N LYS A 117 -5.67 34.13 -9.83
CA LYS A 117 -4.99 34.13 -11.12
C LYS A 117 -3.51 33.77 -10.93
N PRO A 118 -2.81 33.27 -11.98
CA PRO A 118 -1.38 32.98 -11.89
C PRO A 118 -0.55 34.12 -11.29
N ALA A 119 -0.80 35.37 -11.70
CA ALA A 119 -0.12 36.55 -11.14
C ALA A 119 -0.32 36.72 -9.62
N HIS A 120 -1.51 36.41 -9.09
CA HIS A 120 -1.75 36.46 -7.64
C HIS A 120 -0.91 35.42 -6.91
N ARG A 121 -0.85 34.21 -7.47
CA ARG A 121 -0.11 33.07 -6.88
C ARG A 121 1.38 33.36 -6.85
N SER A 122 1.95 33.84 -7.94
CA SER A 122 3.36 34.21 -8.00
C SER A 122 3.70 35.36 -7.05
N GLN A 123 2.82 36.37 -6.93
CA GLN A 123 3.02 37.44 -5.95
C GLN A 123 2.95 36.92 -4.50
N ILE A 124 2.02 36.02 -4.18
CA ILE A 124 1.95 35.36 -2.87
C ILE A 124 3.26 34.61 -2.58
N VAL A 125 3.78 33.86 -3.55
CA VAL A 125 5.03 33.11 -3.39
C VAL A 125 6.22 34.06 -3.16
N LEU A 126 6.28 35.16 -3.91
CA LEU A 126 7.31 36.17 -3.77
C LEU A 126 7.30 36.83 -2.38
N GLU A 127 6.14 37.27 -1.89
CA GLU A 127 6.01 37.90 -0.56
C GLU A 127 6.31 36.93 0.59
N MET A 128 6.05 35.63 0.39
CA MET A 128 6.25 34.60 1.41
C MET A 128 7.67 34.03 1.43
N LYS A 129 8.52 34.36 0.46
CA LYS A 129 9.83 33.74 0.23
C LYS A 129 10.73 33.73 1.47
N GLU A 130 10.84 34.88 2.15
CA GLU A 130 11.71 35.07 3.32
C GLU A 130 11.13 34.46 4.61
N HIS A 131 9.81 34.17 4.62
CA HIS A 131 9.11 33.60 5.77
C HIS A 131 8.74 32.12 5.56
N LEU A 132 9.16 31.51 4.45
CA LEU A 132 8.66 30.21 4.01
C LEU A 132 8.92 29.09 5.04
N ILE A 133 10.13 29.05 5.60
CA ILE A 133 10.53 28.02 6.58
C ILE A 133 9.81 28.19 7.92
N GLU A 134 9.61 29.43 8.35
CA GLU A 134 8.85 29.75 9.55
C GLU A 134 7.40 29.29 9.40
N VAL A 135 6.76 29.69 8.31
CA VAL A 135 5.35 29.41 8.01
C VAL A 135 5.11 27.92 7.80
N ALA A 136 6.07 27.19 7.21
CA ALA A 136 6.03 25.74 7.09
C ALA A 136 5.94 25.02 8.44
N LYS A 137 6.50 25.60 9.52
CA LYS A 137 6.47 25.02 10.87
C LYS A 137 5.22 25.39 11.67
N MET A 138 4.46 26.38 11.22
CA MET A 138 3.23 26.80 11.88
C MET A 138 2.09 25.81 11.64
N GLN A 139 1.29 25.53 12.68
CA GLN A 139 0.16 24.60 12.65
C GLN A 139 -0.82 24.82 11.48
N TYR A 140 -1.05 26.08 11.09
CA TYR A 140 -1.93 26.42 9.97
C TYR A 140 -1.19 27.00 8.76
N GLY A 141 0.06 27.42 8.95
CA GLY A 141 0.90 27.99 7.89
C GLY A 141 1.42 26.92 6.93
N CYS A 142 1.67 25.70 7.42
CA CYS A 142 2.12 24.58 6.58
C CYS A 142 1.18 24.31 5.41
N PHE A 143 -0.14 24.41 5.62
CA PHE A 143 -1.14 24.24 4.56
C PHE A 143 -1.06 25.33 3.48
N LEU A 144 -0.62 26.55 3.84
CA LEU A 144 -0.36 27.58 2.84
C LEU A 144 0.84 27.19 1.96
N VAL A 145 1.94 26.72 2.56
CA VAL A 145 3.11 26.27 1.80
C VAL A 145 2.75 25.09 0.88
N GLN A 146 1.94 24.14 1.36
CA GLN A 146 1.40 23.06 0.53
C GLN A 146 0.58 23.61 -0.65
N LYS A 147 -0.31 24.58 -0.42
CA LYS A 147 -1.10 25.22 -1.48
C LYS A 147 -0.23 26.00 -2.47
N MET A 148 0.86 26.63 -2.01
CA MET A 148 1.88 27.26 -2.85
C MET A 148 2.55 26.24 -3.77
N ILE A 149 2.93 25.08 -3.25
CA ILE A 149 3.51 23.98 -4.05
C ILE A 149 2.50 23.46 -5.08
N ARG A 150 1.25 23.20 -4.70
CA ARG A 150 0.22 22.65 -5.59
C ARG A 150 -0.19 23.61 -6.71
N TYR A 151 -0.52 24.85 -6.38
CA TYR A 151 -1.10 25.80 -7.35
C TYR A 151 -0.08 26.75 -8.00
N GLY A 152 1.14 26.81 -7.48
CA GLY A 152 2.23 27.60 -8.06
C GLY A 152 2.63 27.09 -9.44
N SER A 153 3.14 28.02 -10.24
CA SER A 153 3.78 27.72 -11.53
C SER A 153 5.10 26.95 -11.37
N ILE A 154 5.69 26.53 -12.48
CA ILE A 154 7.01 25.88 -12.47
C ILE A 154 8.07 26.78 -11.83
N ALA A 155 8.05 28.08 -12.14
CA ALA A 155 8.96 29.08 -11.57
C ALA A 155 8.72 29.30 -10.06
N ASP A 156 7.45 29.31 -9.64
CA ASP A 156 7.09 29.43 -8.22
C ASP A 156 7.61 28.21 -7.42
N ARG A 157 7.41 27.00 -7.94
CA ARG A 157 7.92 25.77 -7.32
C ARG A 157 9.44 25.76 -7.25
N ALA A 158 10.14 26.21 -8.29
CA ALA A 158 11.59 26.37 -8.27
C ALA A 158 12.06 27.36 -7.18
N THR A 159 11.32 28.46 -7.00
CA THR A 159 11.58 29.44 -5.93
C THR A 159 11.37 28.81 -4.55
N ILE A 160 10.28 28.07 -4.35
CA ILE A 160 9.99 27.35 -3.10
C ILE A 160 11.09 26.34 -2.79
N VAL A 161 11.53 25.55 -3.77
CA VAL A 161 12.63 24.59 -3.61
C VAL A 161 13.91 25.31 -3.19
N LYS A 162 14.24 26.44 -3.83
CA LYS A 162 15.41 27.25 -3.47
C LYS A 162 15.35 27.75 -2.01
N CYS A 163 14.17 28.10 -1.50
CA CYS A 163 14.01 28.49 -0.10
C CYS A 163 14.17 27.31 0.87
N LEU A 164 13.74 26.11 0.46
CA LEU A 164 13.83 24.90 1.29
C LEU A 164 15.26 24.41 1.44
N ILE A 165 16.10 24.54 0.39
CA ILE A 165 17.52 24.15 0.42
C ILE A 165 18.24 24.86 1.58
N GLY A 166 19.03 24.09 2.33
CA GLY A 166 19.71 24.53 3.56
C GLY A 166 18.88 24.33 4.83
N HIS A 167 17.58 24.05 4.69
CA HIS A 167 16.64 23.85 5.78
C HIS A 167 15.85 22.53 5.65
N VAL A 168 16.14 21.69 4.65
CA VAL A 168 15.31 20.53 4.33
C VAL A 168 15.32 19.52 5.48
N VAL A 169 16.46 19.25 6.12
CA VAL A 169 16.53 18.35 7.27
C VAL A 169 15.74 18.93 8.46
N GLN A 170 15.80 20.25 8.64
CA GLN A 170 15.04 20.93 9.69
C GLN A 170 13.53 20.84 9.46
N VAL A 171 13.09 20.97 8.20
CA VAL A 171 11.68 20.86 7.79
C VAL A 171 11.21 19.41 7.92
N GLY A 172 11.98 18.46 7.37
CA GLY A 172 11.63 17.03 7.34
C GLY A 172 11.61 16.35 8.70
N THR A 173 12.35 16.88 9.69
CA THR A 173 12.34 16.35 11.06
C THR A 173 11.34 17.07 11.98
N HIS A 174 10.48 17.95 11.46
CA HIS A 174 9.51 18.69 12.26
C HIS A 174 8.10 18.10 12.13
N ASN A 175 7.39 17.88 13.25
CA ASN A 175 6.08 17.20 13.28
C ASN A 175 5.04 17.78 12.32
N ILE A 176 5.04 19.10 12.15
CA ILE A 176 4.13 19.81 11.23
C ILE A 176 4.76 19.96 9.83
N ALA A 177 5.93 20.60 9.75
CA ALA A 177 6.58 20.94 8.48
C ALA A 177 7.00 19.74 7.62
N ALA A 178 7.20 18.55 8.19
CA ALA A 178 7.52 17.35 7.40
C ALA A 178 6.44 17.04 6.34
N ASN A 179 5.18 17.38 6.62
CA ASN A 179 4.08 17.27 5.66
C ASN A 179 4.24 18.18 4.44
N VAL A 180 5.09 19.21 4.50
CA VAL A 180 5.42 20.03 3.33
C VAL A 180 6.27 19.21 2.35
N LEU A 181 7.21 18.39 2.84
CA LEU A 181 8.02 17.50 1.98
C LEU A 181 7.19 16.34 1.42
N GLU A 182 6.24 15.82 2.20
CA GLU A 182 5.27 14.84 1.69
C GLU A 182 4.46 15.41 0.53
N TYR A 183 3.95 16.63 0.69
CA TYR A 183 3.21 17.29 -0.38
C TYR A 183 4.10 17.65 -1.56
N ALA A 184 5.35 18.03 -1.31
CA ALA A 184 6.33 18.27 -2.35
C ALA A 184 6.50 17.03 -3.25
N GLN A 185 6.49 15.82 -2.67
CA GLN A 185 6.61 14.56 -3.41
C GLN A 185 5.51 14.36 -4.47
N GLU A 186 4.33 14.92 -4.27
CA GLU A 186 3.19 14.80 -5.21
C GLU A 186 3.28 15.80 -6.38
N TYR A 187 3.86 17.00 -6.18
CA TYR A 187 3.76 18.12 -7.14
C TYR A 187 5.09 18.62 -7.72
N LEU A 188 6.22 18.29 -7.08
CA LEU A 188 7.54 18.62 -7.60
C LEU A 188 8.00 17.58 -8.63
N ASN A 189 8.82 18.02 -9.57
CA ASN A 189 9.41 17.09 -10.52
C ASN A 189 10.48 16.20 -9.83
N PRO A 190 10.83 15.04 -10.40
CA PRO A 190 11.81 14.14 -9.79
C PRO A 190 13.16 14.78 -9.49
N SER A 191 13.65 15.68 -10.36
CA SER A 191 14.93 16.37 -10.14
C SER A 191 14.91 17.27 -8.91
N GLN A 192 13.82 18.02 -8.70
CA GLN A 192 13.65 18.88 -7.53
C GLN A 192 13.58 18.06 -6.24
N LEU A 193 12.87 16.93 -6.26
CA LEU A 193 12.81 16.03 -5.11
C LEU A 193 14.16 15.42 -4.77
N THR A 194 14.91 14.99 -5.77
CA THR A 194 16.30 14.58 -5.60
C THR A 194 17.11 15.68 -4.92
N THR A 195 17.03 16.92 -5.40
CA THR A 195 17.77 18.05 -4.79
C THR A 195 17.44 18.22 -3.31
N LEU A 196 16.15 18.10 -2.92
CA LEU A 196 15.76 18.18 -1.52
C LEU A 196 16.33 17.01 -0.69
N LYS A 197 16.40 15.80 -1.26
CA LYS A 197 16.96 14.63 -0.57
C LYS A 197 18.45 14.75 -0.27
N LEU A 198 19.23 15.43 -1.12
CA LEU A 198 20.69 15.52 -0.97
C LEU A 198 21.12 16.03 0.40
N GLU A 199 20.39 16.98 1.00
CA GLU A 199 20.71 17.53 2.32
C GLU A 199 20.64 16.48 3.44
N PHE A 200 19.86 15.40 3.26
CA PHE A 200 19.79 14.29 4.22
C PHE A 200 21.02 13.39 4.18
N TYR A 201 21.77 13.41 3.07
CA TYR A 201 23.00 12.63 2.91
C TYR A 201 24.24 13.40 3.36
N GLY A 202 24.13 14.72 3.46
CA GLY A 202 25.19 15.62 3.88
C GLY A 202 24.97 17.00 3.25
N ARG A 203 25.35 18.06 3.95
CA ARG A 203 25.12 19.43 3.46
C ARG A 203 25.94 19.70 2.20
N GLU A 204 27.16 19.19 2.12
CA GLU A 204 28.06 19.32 0.99
C GLU A 204 27.43 18.82 -0.33
N PHE A 205 26.64 17.74 -0.29
CA PHE A 205 26.00 17.20 -1.49
C PHE A 205 24.87 18.10 -2.02
N ALA A 206 24.26 18.93 -1.16
CA ALA A 206 23.25 19.88 -1.58
C ALA A 206 23.85 21.13 -2.26
N TYR A 207 25.06 21.55 -1.84
CA TYR A 207 25.70 22.78 -2.31
C TYR A 207 26.68 22.57 -3.48
N PHE A 208 27.37 21.43 -3.53
CA PHE A 208 28.36 21.12 -4.57
C PHE A 208 27.75 20.19 -5.63
N GLN A 209 26.83 20.74 -6.44
CA GLN A 209 26.06 20.02 -7.48
C GLN A 209 26.88 19.67 -8.74
N THR A 210 28.20 19.50 -8.61
CA THR A 210 29.10 19.29 -9.75
C THR A 210 29.02 17.88 -10.35
N GLU A 211 28.37 16.92 -9.68
CA GLU A 211 28.26 15.55 -10.17
C GLU A 211 26.79 15.14 -10.39
N SER A 212 26.53 14.46 -11.49
CA SER A 212 25.22 14.02 -12.01
C SER A 212 24.44 13.02 -11.13
N LYS A 213 24.83 12.83 -9.87
CA LYS A 213 24.42 11.73 -8.99
C LYS A 213 23.21 12.11 -8.15
N ARG A 214 22.22 11.22 -8.08
CA ARG A 214 20.83 11.60 -7.70
C ARG A 214 20.22 10.82 -6.55
N ASN A 215 20.90 9.81 -6.03
CA ASN A 215 20.43 8.97 -4.92
C ASN A 215 21.59 8.56 -4.01
N LEU A 216 21.27 7.98 -2.85
CA LEU A 216 22.27 7.61 -1.85
C LEU A 216 23.30 6.60 -2.38
N THR A 217 22.85 5.62 -3.17
CA THR A 217 23.73 4.57 -3.71
C THR A 217 24.79 5.16 -4.64
N ASP A 218 24.40 6.07 -5.54
CA ASP A 218 25.34 6.74 -6.45
C ASP A 218 26.36 7.60 -5.68
N ILE A 219 25.92 8.28 -4.61
CA ILE A 219 26.79 9.10 -3.74
C ILE A 219 27.82 8.23 -3.01
N ILE A 220 27.38 7.09 -2.47
CA ILE A 220 28.28 6.15 -1.79
C ILE A 220 29.28 5.54 -2.79
N ALA A 221 28.84 5.18 -3.99
CA ALA A 221 29.72 4.65 -5.03
C ALA A 221 30.76 5.69 -5.49
N ALA A 222 30.41 6.97 -5.48
CA ALA A 222 31.29 8.09 -5.79
C ALA A 222 32.35 8.36 -4.73
N HIS A 223 31.95 8.26 -3.46
CA HIS A 223 32.73 8.64 -2.30
C HIS A 223 32.71 7.51 -1.27
N PRO A 224 33.32 6.35 -1.59
CA PRO A 224 33.29 5.19 -0.72
C PRO A 224 33.94 5.47 0.65
N ASP A 225 34.90 6.38 0.70
CA ASP A 225 35.55 6.90 1.91
C ASP A 225 34.57 7.62 2.86
N LYS A 226 33.52 8.25 2.30
CA LYS A 226 32.49 8.96 3.07
C LYS A 226 31.29 8.11 3.45
N LYS A 227 31.21 6.86 2.98
CA LYS A 227 30.06 5.96 3.18
C LYS A 227 29.62 5.90 4.65
N ALA A 228 30.58 5.67 5.56
CA ALA A 228 30.30 5.49 6.98
C ALA A 228 29.69 6.77 7.61
N ASP A 229 30.25 7.94 7.29
CA ASP A 229 29.78 9.22 7.84
C ASP A 229 28.41 9.61 7.30
N VAL A 230 28.17 9.42 6.00
CA VAL A 230 26.88 9.68 5.35
C VAL A 230 25.78 8.81 5.97
N LEU A 231 26.03 7.52 6.13
CA LEU A 231 25.06 6.59 6.70
C LEU A 231 24.82 6.87 8.19
N LYS A 232 25.88 7.16 8.96
CA LYS A 232 25.74 7.55 10.37
C LYS A 232 24.90 8.82 10.52
N HIS A 233 25.13 9.81 9.66
CA HIS A 233 24.35 11.05 9.63
C HIS A 233 22.87 10.79 9.30
N LEU A 234 22.60 10.06 8.21
CA LEU A 234 21.26 9.74 7.77
C LEU A 234 20.51 8.89 8.81
N GLY A 235 21.17 7.89 9.39
CA GLY A 235 20.62 7.04 10.45
C GLY A 235 20.19 7.84 11.68
N ALA A 236 21.01 8.81 12.11
CA ALA A 236 20.65 9.72 13.21
C ALA A 236 19.44 10.61 12.87
N ILE A 237 19.31 11.07 11.62
CA ILE A 237 18.12 11.81 11.17
C ILE A 237 16.88 10.91 11.19
N LEU A 238 16.98 9.70 10.63
CA LEU A 238 15.88 8.75 10.58
C LEU A 238 15.41 8.35 11.98
N ASN A 239 16.29 8.10 12.94
CA ASN A 239 15.90 7.84 14.33
C ASN A 239 15.07 9.00 14.92
N ARG A 240 15.47 10.26 14.68
CA ARG A 240 14.65 11.42 15.09
C ARG A 240 13.28 11.47 14.41
N MET A 241 13.18 11.02 13.15
CA MET A 241 11.90 10.92 12.43
C MET A 241 11.03 9.80 13.00
N VAL A 242 11.62 8.68 13.40
CA VAL A 242 10.94 7.57 14.08
C VAL A 242 10.38 8.04 15.42
N ASP A 243 11.18 8.69 16.26
CA ASP A 243 10.76 9.22 17.57
C ASP A 243 9.58 10.20 17.46
N LYS A 244 9.53 10.92 16.33
CA LYS A 244 8.46 11.88 16.01
C LYS A 244 7.29 11.27 15.24
N GLN A 245 7.26 9.95 15.07
CA GLN A 245 6.21 9.19 14.39
C GLN A 245 5.96 9.64 12.94
N LEU A 246 7.02 10.04 12.22
CA LEU A 246 6.94 10.54 10.84
C LEU A 246 6.99 9.44 9.78
N LEU A 247 6.99 8.17 10.20
CA LEU A 247 7.08 7.01 9.30
C LEU A 247 5.86 6.84 8.38
N GLY A 248 4.76 7.54 8.62
CA GLY A 248 3.60 7.56 7.72
C GLY A 248 3.81 8.37 6.43
N LEU A 249 4.89 9.14 6.33
CA LEU A 249 5.16 10.01 5.18
C LEU A 249 5.97 9.24 4.12
N ALA A 250 5.49 9.17 2.88
CA ALA A 250 6.16 8.52 1.76
C ALA A 250 7.56 9.07 1.52
N PHE A 251 7.78 10.37 1.76
CA PHE A 251 9.11 10.98 1.67
C PHE A 251 10.10 10.35 2.66
N VAL A 252 9.70 10.20 3.93
CA VAL A 252 10.50 9.57 4.99
C VAL A 252 10.74 8.10 4.68
N GLN A 253 9.71 7.38 4.22
CA GLN A 253 9.81 5.98 3.84
C GLN A 253 10.81 5.75 2.70
N SER A 254 10.91 6.70 1.76
CA SER A 254 11.90 6.63 0.69
C SER A 254 13.35 6.78 1.19
N LEU A 255 13.60 7.70 2.14
CA LEU A 255 14.90 7.85 2.79
C LEU A 255 15.25 6.61 3.62
N LEU A 256 14.28 6.06 4.33
CA LEU A 256 14.44 4.85 5.13
C LEU A 256 14.79 3.64 4.27
N TRP A 257 14.13 3.48 3.11
CA TRP A 257 14.46 2.44 2.14
C TRP A 257 15.88 2.60 1.60
N GLU A 258 16.26 3.80 1.16
CA GLU A 258 17.61 4.09 0.67
C GLU A 258 18.66 3.77 1.75
N TYR A 259 18.44 4.20 3.00
CA TYR A 259 19.31 3.86 4.11
C TYR A 259 19.46 2.35 4.31
N MET A 260 18.34 1.62 4.45
CA MET A 260 18.37 0.18 4.71
C MET A 260 18.98 -0.63 3.55
N CYS A 261 18.98 -0.10 2.33
CA CYS A 261 19.65 -0.72 1.18
C CYS A 261 21.17 -0.57 1.20
N ASN A 262 21.71 0.45 1.86
CA ASN A 262 23.14 0.79 1.79
C ASN A 262 23.86 0.66 3.14
N ALA A 263 23.13 0.62 4.26
CA ALA A 263 23.67 0.48 5.61
C ALA A 263 24.21 -0.93 5.90
N GLU A 264 25.18 -0.99 6.81
CA GLU A 264 25.75 -2.25 7.28
C GLU A 264 24.75 -3.05 8.09
N HIS A 265 24.95 -4.38 8.15
CA HIS A 265 24.00 -5.30 8.76
C HIS A 265 23.57 -4.88 10.18
N ASN A 266 24.53 -4.57 11.05
CA ASN A 266 24.26 -4.19 12.43
C ASN A 266 23.40 -2.93 12.55
N ASP A 267 23.65 -1.93 11.71
CA ASP A 267 22.89 -0.68 11.68
C ASP A 267 21.47 -0.88 11.15
N VAL A 268 21.32 -1.76 10.14
CA VAL A 268 20.01 -2.18 9.64
C VAL A 268 19.22 -2.87 10.75
N MET A 269 19.84 -3.78 11.52
CA MET A 269 19.17 -4.49 12.61
C MET A 269 18.72 -3.57 13.74
N GLN A 270 19.52 -2.56 14.09
CA GLN A 270 19.10 -1.52 15.02
C GLN A 270 17.89 -0.74 14.50
N MET A 271 17.92 -0.36 13.20
CA MET A 271 16.80 0.31 12.56
C MET A 271 15.53 -0.56 12.55
N VAL A 272 15.64 -1.87 12.25
CA VAL A 272 14.52 -2.82 12.29
C VAL A 272 13.84 -2.80 13.67
N ALA A 273 14.62 -2.80 14.75
CA ALA A 273 14.07 -2.77 16.10
C ALA A 273 13.24 -1.51 16.38
N ASN A 274 13.61 -0.37 15.79
CA ASN A 274 12.97 0.93 15.94
C ASN A 274 11.71 1.09 15.06
N VAL A 275 11.66 0.47 13.89
CA VAL A 275 10.58 0.68 12.91
C VAL A 275 9.50 -0.40 12.92
N ARG A 276 9.77 -1.60 13.46
CA ARG A 276 8.85 -2.76 13.41
C ARG A 276 7.44 -2.50 13.93
N ASP A 277 7.26 -1.58 14.87
CA ASP A 277 5.93 -1.26 15.43
C ASP A 277 5.09 -0.36 14.53
N ALA A 278 5.74 0.35 13.61
CA ALA A 278 5.07 1.21 12.63
C ALA A 278 4.69 0.47 11.35
N SER A 279 4.77 -0.87 11.33
CA SER A 279 4.58 -1.67 10.13
C SER A 279 3.26 -1.36 9.41
N LEU A 280 2.15 -1.23 10.14
CA LEU A 280 0.85 -0.87 9.56
C LEU A 280 0.87 0.49 8.86
N ALA A 281 1.51 1.51 9.46
CA ALA A 281 1.64 2.83 8.85
C ALA A 281 2.53 2.82 7.60
N LEU A 282 3.52 1.93 7.56
CA LEU A 282 4.44 1.76 6.43
C LEU A 282 3.79 1.03 5.25
N LEU A 283 2.76 0.19 5.46
CA LEU A 283 2.14 -0.59 4.38
C LEU A 283 1.43 0.26 3.32
N ALA A 284 1.07 1.50 3.64
CA ALA A 284 0.29 2.38 2.77
C ALA A 284 1.04 2.80 1.48
N THR A 285 2.35 2.60 1.39
CA THR A 285 3.13 2.91 0.18
C THR A 285 4.03 1.76 -0.23
N ARG A 286 4.51 1.79 -1.48
CA ARG A 286 5.46 0.79 -2.00
C ARG A 286 6.78 0.78 -1.23
N ASN A 287 7.36 1.95 -0.94
CA ASN A 287 8.64 2.02 -0.21
C ASN A 287 8.48 1.58 1.24
N GLY A 288 7.39 1.97 1.91
CA GLY A 288 7.14 1.51 3.27
C GLY A 288 6.89 -0.01 3.32
N ALA A 289 6.17 -0.60 2.35
CA ALA A 289 6.03 -2.04 2.25
C ALA A 289 7.38 -2.76 2.00
N ARG A 290 8.27 -2.19 1.18
CA ARG A 290 9.64 -2.69 0.99
C ARG A 290 10.47 -2.65 2.27
N VAL A 291 10.36 -1.55 3.04
CA VAL A 291 10.97 -1.43 4.37
C VAL A 291 10.46 -2.54 5.29
N VAL A 292 9.16 -2.75 5.38
CA VAL A 292 8.58 -3.80 6.25
C VAL A 292 8.98 -5.20 5.77
N ASN A 293 8.97 -5.46 4.46
CA ASN A 293 9.47 -6.72 3.89
C ASN A 293 10.92 -6.97 4.31
N LYS A 294 11.80 -5.95 4.24
CA LYS A 294 13.18 -6.06 4.71
C LYS A 294 13.28 -6.26 6.23
N CYS A 295 12.38 -5.65 7.01
CA CYS A 295 12.28 -5.89 8.45
C CYS A 295 11.87 -7.33 8.79
N VAL A 296 10.93 -7.92 8.05
CA VAL A 296 10.55 -9.33 8.21
C VAL A 296 11.71 -10.25 7.80
N SER A 297 12.37 -9.92 6.70
CA SER A 297 13.50 -10.66 6.13
C SER A 297 14.70 -10.74 7.08
N LEU A 298 15.10 -9.62 7.68
CA LEU A 298 16.32 -9.52 8.47
C LEU A 298 16.06 -9.60 9.98
N GLY A 299 14.88 -9.19 10.44
CA GLY A 299 14.53 -9.17 11.86
C GLY A 299 14.58 -10.55 12.51
N ALA A 300 14.87 -10.57 13.81
CA ALA A 300 14.83 -11.78 14.62
C ALA A 300 13.38 -12.23 14.87
N ALA A 301 13.20 -13.41 15.45
CA ALA A 301 11.87 -13.96 15.76
C ALA A 301 10.98 -12.98 16.56
N LYS A 302 11.57 -12.23 17.50
CA LYS A 302 10.85 -11.18 18.26
C LYS A 302 10.36 -10.03 17.38
N ASP A 303 11.09 -9.68 16.33
CA ASP A 303 10.75 -8.59 15.42
C ASP A 303 9.61 -9.02 14.51
N ARG A 304 9.76 -10.19 13.86
CA ARG A 304 8.71 -10.81 13.03
C ARG A 304 7.39 -10.94 13.79
N LYS A 305 7.44 -11.40 15.05
CA LYS A 305 6.25 -11.51 15.91
C LYS A 305 5.56 -10.17 16.17
N ARG A 306 6.31 -9.09 16.37
CA ARG A 306 5.73 -7.74 16.59
C ARG A 306 5.13 -7.19 15.30
N ILE A 307 5.79 -7.40 14.16
CA ILE A 307 5.26 -7.04 12.84
C ILE A 307 3.93 -7.76 12.60
N ILE A 308 3.88 -9.09 12.72
CA ILE A 308 2.65 -9.88 12.54
C ILE A 308 1.53 -9.38 13.46
N LYS A 309 1.83 -9.14 14.74
CA LYS A 309 0.83 -8.62 15.69
C LYS A 309 0.29 -7.23 15.32
N SER A 310 1.08 -6.39 14.67
CA SER A 310 0.63 -5.07 14.22
C SER A 310 -0.31 -5.12 13.00
N LEU A 311 -0.36 -6.26 12.30
CA LEU A 311 -1.22 -6.49 11.13
C LEU A 311 -2.56 -7.16 11.50
N LYS A 312 -2.74 -7.54 12.77
CA LYS A 312 -3.97 -8.17 13.23
C LYS A 312 -5.18 -7.31 12.91
N ASP A 313 -6.28 -7.94 12.49
CA ASP A 313 -7.53 -7.30 12.09
C ASP A 313 -7.39 -6.40 10.83
N LYS A 314 -6.24 -6.51 10.14
CA LYS A 314 -5.86 -5.74 8.93
C LYS A 314 -5.27 -6.62 7.83
N VAL A 315 -5.34 -7.95 7.98
CA VAL A 315 -4.67 -8.89 7.06
C VAL A 315 -5.31 -8.84 5.68
N LEU A 316 -6.64 -8.80 5.58
CA LEU A 316 -7.34 -8.68 4.30
C LEU A 316 -6.92 -7.41 3.54
N GLU A 317 -6.92 -6.26 4.22
CA GLU A 317 -6.50 -5.01 3.60
C GLU A 317 -5.04 -5.10 3.13
N ALA A 318 -4.15 -5.72 3.92
CA ALA A 318 -2.77 -5.94 3.53
C ALA A 318 -2.67 -6.87 2.30
N CYS A 319 -3.43 -7.97 2.24
CA CYS A 319 -3.47 -8.89 1.12
C CYS A 319 -3.90 -8.21 -0.18
N ASN A 320 -4.93 -7.34 -0.11
CA ASN A 320 -5.49 -6.67 -1.27
C ASN A 320 -4.82 -5.31 -1.57
N HIS A 321 -3.91 -4.84 -0.72
CA HIS A 321 -3.18 -3.60 -0.99
C HIS A 321 -2.18 -3.77 -2.16
N PRO A 322 -2.00 -2.78 -3.07
CA PRO A 322 -1.04 -2.84 -4.17
C PRO A 322 0.43 -3.05 -3.77
N SER A 323 0.75 -2.87 -2.50
CA SER A 323 2.10 -3.11 -1.95
C SER A 323 2.09 -3.98 -0.70
N GLY A 324 0.96 -4.09 0.01
CA GLY A 324 0.89 -4.82 1.28
C GLY A 324 1.07 -6.33 1.12
N TYR A 325 0.63 -6.88 -0.02
CA TYR A 325 0.76 -8.31 -0.32
C TYR A 325 2.21 -8.80 -0.26
N LEU A 326 3.18 -7.94 -0.57
CA LEU A 326 4.62 -8.23 -0.47
C LEU A 326 5.05 -8.60 0.95
N VAL A 327 4.44 -7.96 1.95
CA VAL A 327 4.76 -8.22 3.36
C VAL A 327 4.11 -9.52 3.80
N ILE A 328 2.87 -9.78 3.37
CA ILE A 328 2.19 -11.05 3.67
C ILE A 328 2.94 -12.22 3.03
N MET A 329 3.30 -12.15 1.74
CA MET A 329 4.11 -13.20 1.09
C MET A 329 5.43 -13.42 1.84
N ARG A 330 6.15 -12.34 2.20
CA ARG A 330 7.41 -12.48 2.93
C ARG A 330 7.23 -13.10 4.32
N ILE A 331 6.15 -12.79 5.03
CA ILE A 331 5.83 -13.43 6.32
C ILE A 331 5.66 -14.94 6.14
N LEU A 332 4.90 -15.36 5.13
CA LEU A 332 4.70 -16.79 4.82
C LEU A 332 6.01 -17.48 4.43
N ASP A 333 6.89 -16.77 3.72
CA ASP A 333 8.13 -17.32 3.18
C ASP A 333 9.26 -17.46 4.21
N VAL A 334 9.30 -16.71 5.33
CA VAL A 334 10.48 -16.67 6.22
C VAL A 334 10.20 -16.84 7.71
N VAL A 335 8.94 -16.89 8.14
CA VAL A 335 8.61 -17.01 9.57
C VAL A 335 8.57 -18.47 9.99
N ASP A 336 9.48 -18.89 10.87
CA ASP A 336 9.57 -20.28 11.36
C ASP A 336 8.42 -20.68 12.29
N ASP A 337 7.88 -19.71 13.05
CA ASP A 337 6.72 -19.88 13.94
C ASP A 337 5.42 -19.95 13.12
N SER A 338 5.21 -21.12 12.52
CA SER A 338 4.04 -21.47 11.71
C SER A 338 2.74 -21.37 12.50
N ILE A 339 2.73 -21.67 13.79
CA ILE A 339 1.55 -21.55 14.67
C ILE A 339 1.12 -20.09 14.76
N LEU A 340 2.06 -19.15 14.93
CA LEU A 340 1.77 -17.73 14.92
C LEU A 340 1.21 -17.29 13.56
N VAL A 341 1.82 -17.72 12.45
CA VAL A 341 1.35 -17.40 11.10
C VAL A 341 -0.06 -17.94 10.87
N GLN A 342 -0.33 -19.18 11.26
CA GLN A 342 -1.65 -19.80 11.15
C GLN A 342 -2.70 -19.01 11.95
N LYS A 343 -2.41 -18.66 13.20
CA LYS A 343 -3.36 -17.97 14.10
C LYS A 343 -3.60 -16.51 13.75
N SER A 344 -2.59 -15.81 13.22
CA SER A 344 -2.66 -14.35 13.03
C SER A 344 -2.80 -13.93 11.57
N ILE A 345 -2.40 -14.76 10.61
CA ILE A 345 -2.47 -14.43 9.18
C ILE A 345 -3.46 -15.36 8.48
N LEU A 346 -3.24 -16.68 8.55
CA LEU A 346 -4.09 -17.62 7.81
C LEU A 346 -5.52 -17.68 8.35
N ALA A 347 -5.72 -17.47 9.66
CA ALA A 347 -7.04 -17.40 10.27
C ALA A 347 -7.91 -16.31 9.60
N GLU A 348 -7.38 -15.08 9.44
CA GLU A 348 -8.09 -13.98 8.76
C GLU A 348 -8.23 -14.21 7.25
N ILE A 349 -7.23 -14.81 6.60
CA ILE A 349 -7.30 -15.17 5.17
C ILE A 349 -8.43 -16.18 4.90
N ASN A 350 -8.67 -17.12 5.83
CA ASN A 350 -9.67 -18.17 5.65
C ASN A 350 -11.10 -17.63 5.51
N ASP A 351 -11.41 -16.52 6.20
CA ASP A 351 -12.75 -15.94 6.18
C ASP A 351 -13.04 -15.21 4.85
N GLU A 352 -12.00 -14.92 4.06
CA GLU A 352 -12.05 -14.01 2.90
C GLU A 352 -11.42 -14.63 1.63
N LEU A 353 -11.29 -15.96 1.58
CA LEU A 353 -10.56 -16.67 0.51
C LEU A 353 -11.01 -16.30 -0.89
N LEU A 354 -12.32 -16.21 -1.13
CA LEU A 354 -12.86 -15.87 -2.46
C LEU A 354 -12.50 -14.43 -2.85
N SER A 355 -12.65 -13.48 -1.92
CA SER A 355 -12.29 -12.07 -2.12
C SER A 355 -10.81 -11.93 -2.47
N ILE A 356 -9.94 -12.64 -1.75
CA ILE A 356 -8.49 -12.67 -1.98
C ILE A 356 -8.16 -13.31 -3.34
N ALA A 357 -8.78 -14.45 -3.67
CA ALA A 357 -8.53 -15.19 -4.91
C ALA A 357 -8.92 -14.39 -6.16
N LEU A 358 -9.95 -13.55 -6.07
CA LEU A 358 -10.42 -12.69 -7.16
C LEU A 358 -9.68 -11.34 -7.22
N HIS A 359 -8.83 -11.03 -6.25
CA HIS A 359 -8.14 -9.74 -6.19
C HIS A 359 -6.77 -9.77 -6.89
N PRO A 360 -6.37 -8.71 -7.63
CA PRO A 360 -5.11 -8.70 -8.37
C PRO A 360 -3.85 -8.94 -7.53
N SER A 361 -3.79 -8.34 -6.33
CA SER A 361 -2.70 -8.54 -5.38
C SER A 361 -2.90 -9.78 -4.51
N GLY A 362 -4.15 -10.04 -4.10
CA GLY A 362 -4.48 -11.05 -3.10
C GLY A 362 -4.17 -12.45 -3.60
N ARG A 363 -4.53 -12.75 -4.86
CA ARG A 363 -4.28 -14.05 -5.48
C ARG A 363 -2.82 -14.46 -5.46
N LYS A 364 -1.88 -13.50 -5.55
CA LYS A 364 -0.44 -13.78 -5.59
C LYS A 364 0.03 -14.46 -4.30
N ILE A 365 -0.60 -14.15 -3.17
CA ILE A 365 -0.30 -14.78 -1.87
C ILE A 365 -0.66 -16.25 -1.89
N LEU A 366 -1.87 -16.57 -2.38
CA LEU A 366 -2.33 -17.96 -2.52
C LEU A 366 -1.46 -18.71 -3.54
N LEU A 367 -1.17 -18.07 -4.68
CA LEU A 367 -0.35 -18.65 -5.74
C LEU A 367 1.10 -18.87 -5.31
N GLN A 368 1.68 -18.02 -4.45
CA GLN A 368 3.01 -18.24 -3.90
C GLN A 368 3.06 -19.47 -2.96
N LEU A 369 1.96 -19.77 -2.26
CA LEU A 369 1.83 -21.00 -1.48
C LEU A 369 1.58 -22.24 -2.35
N LEU A 370 0.83 -22.11 -3.45
CA LEU A 370 0.47 -23.26 -4.31
C LEU A 370 1.54 -23.58 -5.36
N SER A 371 2.18 -22.55 -5.91
CA SER A 371 3.14 -22.57 -7.03
C SER A 371 4.24 -21.52 -6.78
N PRO A 372 5.16 -21.80 -5.84
CA PRO A 372 6.15 -20.85 -5.36
C PRO A 372 7.08 -20.37 -6.48
N LEU A 373 7.47 -19.10 -6.44
CA LEU A 373 8.48 -18.51 -7.35
C LEU A 373 8.13 -18.69 -8.84
N ASN A 374 6.84 -18.72 -9.16
CA ASN A 374 6.38 -18.90 -10.53
C ASN A 374 6.32 -17.56 -11.30
N ASN A 375 7.08 -17.48 -12.40
CA ASN A 375 7.21 -16.27 -13.23
C ASN A 375 5.92 -15.86 -13.96
N LYS A 376 4.93 -16.76 -14.02
CA LYS A 376 3.60 -16.47 -14.53
C LYS A 376 2.83 -15.53 -13.60
N TYR A 377 3.09 -15.60 -12.30
CA TYR A 377 2.32 -14.93 -11.25
C TYR A 377 3.07 -13.77 -10.60
N LEU A 378 4.40 -13.84 -10.60
CA LEU A 378 5.28 -12.87 -9.97
C LEU A 378 5.96 -11.95 -10.98
N SER A 379 6.06 -10.67 -10.64
CA SER A 379 6.86 -9.70 -11.38
C SER A 379 8.35 -9.80 -11.00
N ALA A 380 9.24 -9.24 -11.83
CA ALA A 380 10.67 -9.18 -11.52
C ALA A 380 10.98 -8.50 -10.17
N ASP A 381 10.20 -7.47 -9.79
CA ASP A 381 10.34 -6.82 -8.48
C ASP A 381 9.87 -7.72 -7.34
N ASP A 382 8.83 -8.55 -7.57
CA ASP A 382 8.37 -9.53 -6.57
C ASP A 382 9.49 -10.56 -6.31
N PHE A 383 10.12 -11.10 -7.36
CA PHE A 383 11.24 -12.03 -7.23
C PHE A 383 12.38 -11.45 -6.41
N LYS A 384 12.84 -10.24 -6.76
CA LYS A 384 13.91 -9.56 -6.04
C LYS A 384 13.59 -9.39 -4.55
N LEU A 385 12.33 -9.09 -4.23
CA LEU A 385 11.85 -8.93 -2.86
C LEU A 385 11.52 -10.23 -2.14
N LEU A 386 11.62 -11.38 -2.79
CA LEU A 386 11.43 -12.72 -2.21
C LEU A 386 12.72 -13.55 -2.18
N GLU A 387 13.83 -13.04 -2.73
CA GLU A 387 15.16 -13.65 -2.59
C GLU A 387 15.44 -14.08 -1.14
N PRO A 388 16.10 -15.22 -0.92
CA PRO A 388 16.45 -15.70 0.41
C PRO A 388 17.16 -14.60 1.22
N PRO A 389 16.70 -14.29 2.44
CA PRO A 389 17.31 -13.24 3.23
C PRO A 389 18.63 -13.75 3.81
N MET A 390 19.73 -13.33 3.20
CA MET A 390 21.08 -13.72 3.59
C MET A 390 21.64 -12.78 4.67
N LEU A 391 22.30 -13.34 5.68
CA LEU A 391 23.01 -12.65 6.75
C LEU A 391 24.44 -13.19 6.89
N PRO A 392 25.41 -12.37 7.34
CA PRO A 392 26.71 -12.89 7.75
C PRO A 392 26.56 -13.95 8.85
N SER A 393 27.30 -15.05 8.74
CA SER A 393 27.28 -16.12 9.73
C SER A 393 27.85 -15.61 11.06
N PRO A 394 27.24 -15.96 12.21
CA PRO A 394 27.81 -15.67 13.52
C PRO A 394 29.18 -16.34 13.75
N GLU A 395 29.44 -17.46 13.07
CA GLU A 395 30.67 -18.24 13.21
C GLU A 395 31.80 -17.71 12.30
N ASP A 396 31.45 -17.32 11.07
CA ASP A 396 32.37 -16.72 10.09
C ASP A 396 31.65 -15.59 9.32
N PRO A 397 31.90 -14.32 9.67
CA PRO A 397 31.27 -13.18 9.00
C PRO A 397 31.54 -13.05 7.50
N THR A 398 32.50 -13.80 6.94
CA THR A 398 32.76 -13.83 5.49
C THR A 398 31.79 -14.74 4.74
N VAL A 399 31.08 -15.63 5.44
CA VAL A 399 30.09 -16.56 4.89
C VAL A 399 28.69 -16.02 5.14
N ASN A 400 27.84 -16.03 4.11
CA ASN A 400 26.43 -15.66 4.24
C ASN A 400 25.53 -16.89 4.42
N VAL A 401 24.62 -16.83 5.39
CA VAL A 401 23.63 -17.86 5.73
C VAL A 401 22.22 -17.30 5.67
N VAL A 402 21.23 -18.17 5.42
CA VAL A 402 19.82 -17.77 5.41
C VAL A 402 19.33 -17.40 6.82
N ASN A 403 18.45 -16.40 6.92
CA ASN A 403 17.89 -15.93 8.19
C ASN A 403 16.62 -16.67 8.63
N TYR A 404 16.51 -17.95 8.29
CA TYR A 404 15.43 -18.81 8.77
C TYR A 404 15.97 -20.22 8.98
N LYS A 405 15.37 -20.96 9.91
CA LYS A 405 15.85 -22.30 10.27
C LYS A 405 15.06 -23.41 9.60
N LYS A 406 13.77 -23.19 9.37
CA LYS A 406 12.90 -24.18 8.72
C LYS A 406 13.12 -24.16 7.21
N ASP A 407 13.22 -25.34 6.62
CA ASP A 407 13.25 -25.52 5.18
C ASP A 407 12.02 -24.85 4.52
N PRO A 408 12.19 -24.09 3.41
CA PRO A 408 11.08 -23.38 2.77
C PRO A 408 9.94 -24.29 2.31
N ASP A 409 10.24 -25.47 1.75
CA ASP A 409 9.21 -26.42 1.30
C ASP A 409 8.47 -27.00 2.50
N ALA A 410 9.19 -27.43 3.54
CA ALA A 410 8.57 -27.93 4.77
C ALA A 410 7.65 -26.89 5.43
N ARG A 411 8.08 -25.61 5.48
CA ARG A 411 7.25 -24.51 6.00
C ARG A 411 5.98 -24.34 5.16
N ARG A 412 6.11 -24.33 3.83
CA ARG A 412 4.98 -24.17 2.91
C ARG A 412 3.97 -25.30 3.06
N GLU A 413 4.42 -26.54 3.12
CA GLU A 413 3.54 -27.71 3.30
C GLU A 413 2.81 -27.67 4.65
N GLU A 414 3.47 -27.22 5.73
CA GLU A 414 2.82 -27.04 7.04
C GLU A 414 1.74 -25.94 7.02
N LEU A 415 1.95 -24.85 6.28
CA LEU A 415 0.94 -23.80 6.10
C LEU A 415 -0.22 -24.28 5.22
N LEU A 416 0.07 -25.05 4.17
CA LEU A 416 -0.93 -25.62 3.28
C LEU A 416 -1.78 -26.70 3.94
N LEU A 417 -1.26 -27.46 4.90
CA LEU A 417 -1.98 -28.54 5.57
C LEU A 417 -3.36 -28.08 6.11
N GLY A 418 -3.44 -26.87 6.67
CA GLY A 418 -4.70 -26.29 7.16
C GLY A 418 -5.45 -25.43 6.14
N LEU A 419 -4.76 -24.89 5.14
CA LEU A 419 -5.33 -23.95 4.17
C LEU A 419 -5.90 -24.64 2.92
N LEU A 420 -5.23 -25.67 2.42
CA LEU A 420 -5.59 -26.34 1.16
C LEU A 420 -7.01 -26.93 1.18
N PRO A 421 -7.47 -27.63 2.24
CA PRO A 421 -8.86 -28.12 2.27
C PRO A 421 -9.90 -27.01 2.16
N LYS A 422 -9.63 -25.85 2.75
CA LYS A 422 -10.52 -24.67 2.68
C LYS A 422 -10.48 -24.00 1.31
N LEU A 423 -9.32 -23.98 0.65
CA LEU A 423 -9.19 -23.54 -0.74
C LEU A 423 -9.97 -24.44 -1.69
N VAL A 424 -9.91 -25.76 -1.48
CA VAL A 424 -10.68 -26.74 -2.27
C VAL A 424 -12.18 -26.50 -2.10
N ASP A 425 -12.67 -26.38 -0.86
CA ASP A 425 -14.07 -26.08 -0.56
C ASP A 425 -14.53 -24.75 -1.19
N MET A 426 -13.72 -23.69 -1.04
CA MET A 426 -13.99 -22.39 -1.67
C MET A 426 -14.04 -22.51 -3.19
N CYS A 427 -13.12 -23.26 -3.81
CA CYS A 427 -13.11 -23.45 -5.26
C CYS A 427 -14.33 -24.24 -5.74
N ALA A 428 -14.69 -25.33 -5.06
CA ALA A 428 -15.85 -26.16 -5.41
C ALA A 428 -17.15 -25.36 -5.37
N LYS A 429 -17.32 -24.49 -4.36
CA LYS A 429 -18.50 -23.63 -4.22
C LYS A 429 -18.56 -22.46 -5.23
N ASN A 430 -17.43 -22.09 -5.84
CA ASN A 430 -17.32 -20.85 -6.62
C ASN A 430 -16.70 -21.04 -8.02
N VAL A 431 -16.77 -22.26 -8.59
CA VAL A 431 -16.15 -22.62 -9.86
C VAL A 431 -16.42 -21.59 -10.96
N GLU A 432 -17.70 -21.26 -11.19
CA GLU A 432 -18.08 -20.35 -12.28
C GLU A 432 -17.41 -18.99 -12.16
N VAL A 433 -17.48 -18.38 -10.96
CA VAL A 433 -16.94 -17.05 -10.71
C VAL A 433 -15.42 -17.05 -10.86
N LEU A 434 -14.75 -18.07 -10.35
CA LEU A 434 -13.30 -18.22 -10.46
C LEU A 434 -12.87 -18.39 -11.91
N MET A 435 -13.50 -19.30 -12.66
CA MET A 435 -13.11 -19.59 -14.05
C MET A 435 -13.34 -18.42 -15.00
N ARG A 436 -14.30 -17.54 -14.71
CA ARG A 436 -14.55 -16.31 -15.49
C ARG A 436 -13.75 -15.10 -15.02
N SER A 437 -12.97 -15.23 -13.95
CA SER A 437 -12.09 -14.17 -13.46
C SER A 437 -10.68 -14.36 -14.02
N LYS A 438 -10.04 -13.26 -14.45
CA LYS A 438 -8.63 -13.28 -14.88
C LYS A 438 -7.72 -13.70 -13.72
N GLU A 439 -8.09 -13.31 -12.52
CA GLU A 439 -7.43 -13.60 -11.25
C GLU A 439 -7.77 -15.01 -10.75
N GLY A 440 -9.06 -15.30 -10.58
CA GLY A 440 -9.56 -16.52 -9.95
C GLY A 440 -9.19 -17.79 -10.71
N ARG A 441 -9.11 -17.74 -12.04
CA ARG A 441 -8.78 -18.90 -12.87
C ARG A 441 -7.40 -19.48 -12.58
N ASP A 442 -6.46 -18.64 -12.17
CA ASP A 442 -5.11 -19.10 -11.86
C ASP A 442 -5.13 -19.87 -10.53
N VAL A 443 -5.91 -19.39 -9.55
CA VAL A 443 -6.05 -20.03 -8.23
C VAL A 443 -6.69 -21.40 -8.34
N ILE A 444 -7.84 -21.52 -9.02
CA ILE A 444 -8.53 -22.82 -9.15
C ILE A 444 -7.68 -23.85 -9.91
N VAL A 445 -6.90 -23.42 -10.91
CA VAL A 445 -5.97 -24.31 -11.63
C VAL A 445 -4.87 -24.82 -10.70
N GLU A 446 -4.22 -23.94 -9.94
CA GLU A 446 -3.14 -24.38 -9.04
C GLU A 446 -3.68 -25.18 -7.84
N VAL A 447 -4.91 -24.95 -7.38
CA VAL A 447 -5.59 -25.82 -6.40
C VAL A 447 -5.83 -27.21 -6.99
N ALA A 448 -6.37 -27.29 -8.21
CA ALA A 448 -6.65 -28.56 -8.88
C ALA A 448 -5.37 -29.36 -9.22
N LYS A 449 -4.20 -28.74 -9.31
CA LYS A 449 -2.90 -29.45 -9.42
C LYS A 449 -2.44 -30.10 -8.13
N ARG A 450 -2.89 -29.59 -6.99
CA ARG A 450 -2.39 -29.94 -5.65
C ARG A 450 -3.26 -30.98 -4.94
N CYS A 451 -4.42 -31.31 -5.48
CA CYS A 451 -5.34 -32.28 -4.87
C CYS A 451 -6.20 -33.01 -5.91
N ASP A 452 -6.56 -34.26 -5.59
CA ASP A 452 -7.48 -35.09 -6.37
C ASP A 452 -8.90 -35.06 -5.77
N SER A 453 -9.38 -33.88 -5.37
CA SER A 453 -10.70 -33.75 -4.74
C SER A 453 -11.83 -34.08 -5.72
N LEU A 454 -12.54 -35.18 -5.47
CA LEU A 454 -13.72 -35.58 -6.24
C LEU A 454 -14.81 -34.50 -6.21
N GLU A 455 -15.03 -33.85 -5.07
CA GLU A 455 -16.02 -32.78 -4.94
C GLU A 455 -15.70 -31.58 -5.86
N LEU A 456 -14.42 -31.20 -5.93
CA LEU A 456 -13.99 -30.13 -6.82
C LEU A 456 -14.13 -30.53 -8.28
N LEU A 457 -13.75 -31.77 -8.63
CA LEU A 457 -13.91 -32.33 -9.97
C LEU A 457 -15.38 -32.35 -10.39
N ASP A 458 -16.27 -32.83 -9.53
CA ASP A 458 -17.70 -32.91 -9.78
C ASP A 458 -18.31 -31.52 -9.95
N SER A 459 -17.90 -30.57 -9.10
CA SER A 459 -18.32 -29.17 -9.18
C SER A 459 -17.86 -28.51 -10.48
N ILE A 460 -16.60 -28.75 -10.90
CA ILE A 460 -16.08 -28.26 -12.18
C ILE A 460 -16.88 -28.88 -13.33
N SER A 461 -17.02 -30.20 -13.34
CA SER A 461 -17.71 -30.94 -14.42
C SER A 461 -19.16 -30.48 -14.56
N SER A 462 -19.87 -30.35 -13.44
CA SER A 462 -21.26 -29.87 -13.40
C SER A 462 -21.38 -28.44 -13.92
N THR A 463 -20.48 -27.54 -13.51
CA THR A 463 -20.48 -26.14 -13.97
C THR A 463 -20.20 -26.03 -15.47
N VAL A 464 -19.27 -26.86 -15.97
CA VAL A 464 -18.91 -26.91 -17.39
C VAL A 464 -20.05 -27.45 -18.25
N MET A 465 -20.80 -28.42 -17.72
CA MET A 465 -21.96 -29.03 -18.40
C MET A 465 -23.24 -28.20 -18.29
N THR A 466 -23.26 -27.16 -17.46
CA THR A 466 -24.44 -26.33 -17.22
C THR A 466 -24.87 -25.62 -18.50
N GLN A 467 -26.07 -25.96 -18.98
CA GLN A 467 -26.73 -25.26 -20.08
C GLN A 467 -27.36 -23.97 -19.53
N ARG A 468 -27.22 -22.85 -20.26
CA ARG A 468 -27.82 -21.57 -19.86
C ARG A 468 -29.05 -21.26 -20.67
N THR A 469 -30.05 -20.73 -19.97
CA THR A 469 -31.24 -20.10 -20.55
C THR A 469 -31.10 -18.58 -20.68
N ASP A 470 -30.14 -17.97 -19.99
CA ASP A 470 -29.86 -16.53 -20.04
C ASP A 470 -28.96 -16.15 -21.24
N GLU A 471 -29.47 -15.28 -22.11
CA GLU A 471 -28.78 -14.79 -23.31
C GLU A 471 -27.55 -13.90 -23.00
N GLU A 472 -27.41 -13.40 -21.77
CA GLU A 472 -26.38 -12.40 -21.43
C GLU A 472 -24.97 -12.96 -21.18
N LYS A 473 -24.80 -14.27 -20.97
CA LYS A 473 -23.49 -14.87 -20.63
C LYS A 473 -23.17 -16.09 -21.49
N ASP A 474 -22.07 -16.00 -22.25
CA ASP A 474 -21.49 -17.12 -23.00
C ASP A 474 -21.28 -18.36 -22.12
N LEU A 475 -21.47 -19.56 -22.67
CA LEU A 475 -21.04 -20.81 -22.03
C LEU A 475 -19.51 -20.79 -21.80
N LEU A 476 -19.02 -21.50 -20.78
CA LEU A 476 -17.60 -21.39 -20.35
C LEU A 476 -16.60 -21.67 -21.49
N TYR A 477 -16.88 -22.60 -22.39
CA TYR A 477 -16.00 -22.91 -23.52
C TYR A 477 -15.90 -21.77 -24.54
N ASN A 478 -16.88 -20.86 -24.57
CA ASN A 478 -16.93 -19.72 -25.49
C ASN A 478 -16.70 -18.37 -24.79
N ASP A 479 -16.68 -18.33 -23.46
CA ASP A 479 -16.40 -17.14 -22.67
C ASP A 479 -14.97 -16.62 -22.90
N ALA A 480 -14.79 -15.29 -22.91
CA ALA A 480 -13.51 -14.65 -23.18
C ALA A 480 -12.39 -15.03 -22.18
N ILE A 481 -12.73 -15.36 -20.94
CA ILE A 481 -11.80 -15.76 -19.88
C ILE A 481 -11.94 -17.25 -19.57
N GLY A 482 -13.17 -17.74 -19.50
CA GLY A 482 -13.53 -19.12 -19.17
C GLY A 482 -12.89 -20.16 -20.08
N HIS A 483 -12.80 -19.89 -21.40
CA HIS A 483 -12.17 -20.83 -22.32
C HIS A 483 -10.66 -21.00 -22.02
N TYR A 484 -9.97 -19.95 -21.56
CA TYR A 484 -8.58 -20.07 -21.12
C TYR A 484 -8.47 -20.87 -19.82
N ALA A 485 -9.39 -20.66 -18.86
CA ALA A 485 -9.43 -21.43 -17.61
C ALA A 485 -9.62 -22.93 -17.90
N LEU A 486 -10.58 -23.27 -18.77
CA LEU A 486 -10.84 -24.63 -19.23
C LEU A 486 -9.61 -25.27 -19.87
N ARG A 487 -8.99 -24.57 -20.83
CA ARG A 487 -7.78 -25.07 -21.50
C ARG A 487 -6.66 -25.37 -20.51
N ARG A 488 -6.48 -24.51 -19.49
CA ARG A 488 -5.47 -24.74 -18.45
C ARG A 488 -5.82 -25.92 -17.56
N LEU A 489 -7.07 -26.06 -17.13
CA LEU A 489 -7.51 -27.21 -16.34
C LEU A 489 -7.29 -28.52 -17.12
N ILE A 490 -7.63 -28.55 -18.40
CA ILE A 490 -7.43 -29.73 -19.25
C ILE A 490 -5.94 -30.04 -19.42
N LYS A 491 -5.12 -29.04 -19.74
CA LYS A 491 -3.70 -29.27 -20.08
C LYS A 491 -2.79 -29.48 -18.89
N GLU A 492 -3.08 -28.82 -17.76
CA GLU A 492 -2.12 -28.67 -16.67
C GLU A 492 -2.52 -29.48 -15.42
N THR A 493 -3.63 -30.22 -15.41
CA THR A 493 -4.09 -31.00 -14.26
C THR A 493 -4.51 -32.41 -14.65
N ALA A 494 -4.88 -33.24 -13.67
CA ALA A 494 -5.42 -34.58 -13.89
C ALA A 494 -6.88 -34.58 -14.41
N LEU A 495 -7.47 -33.41 -14.68
CA LEU A 495 -8.88 -33.27 -15.08
C LEU A 495 -9.14 -33.54 -16.57
N ALA A 496 -8.12 -33.81 -17.37
CA ALA A 496 -8.28 -34.07 -18.81
C ALA A 496 -9.28 -35.21 -19.08
N GLU A 497 -9.07 -36.38 -18.48
CA GLU A 497 -9.95 -37.54 -18.68
C GLU A 497 -11.36 -37.33 -18.12
N PRO A 498 -11.55 -36.94 -16.84
CA PRO A 498 -12.88 -36.74 -16.28
C PRO A 498 -13.71 -35.70 -17.06
N LEU A 499 -13.08 -34.59 -17.46
CA LEU A 499 -13.77 -33.57 -18.24
C LEU A 499 -14.11 -34.06 -19.64
N LEU A 500 -13.24 -34.82 -20.30
CA LEU A 500 -13.51 -35.37 -21.63
C LEU A 500 -14.73 -36.28 -21.59
N VAL A 501 -14.80 -37.18 -20.60
CA VAL A 501 -15.94 -38.08 -20.38
C VAL A 501 -17.23 -37.28 -20.13
N ALA A 502 -17.16 -36.24 -19.31
CA ALA A 502 -18.33 -35.42 -19.01
C ALA A 502 -18.86 -34.70 -20.27
N VAL A 503 -17.98 -34.13 -21.10
CA VAL A 503 -18.35 -33.20 -22.18
C VAL A 503 -18.38 -33.86 -23.57
N GLU A 504 -18.08 -35.16 -23.71
CA GLU A 504 -17.95 -35.86 -24.99
C GLU A 504 -19.10 -35.54 -25.97
N LYS A 505 -20.35 -35.59 -25.47
CA LYS A 505 -21.56 -35.35 -26.27
C LYS A 505 -21.71 -33.90 -26.75
N GLN A 506 -21.02 -32.95 -26.12
CA GLN A 506 -21.09 -31.52 -26.44
C GLN A 506 -19.90 -31.05 -27.29
N LEU A 507 -18.88 -31.87 -27.51
CA LEU A 507 -17.66 -31.48 -28.24
C LEU A 507 -17.96 -30.94 -29.65
N SER A 508 -18.94 -31.54 -30.34
CA SER A 508 -19.39 -31.09 -31.67
C SER A 508 -19.94 -29.67 -31.64
N GLN A 509 -20.74 -29.33 -30.62
CA GLN A 509 -21.26 -27.98 -30.40
C GLN A 509 -20.14 -27.00 -30.08
N TRP A 510 -19.21 -27.40 -29.21
CA TRP A 510 -18.13 -26.52 -28.77
C TRP A 510 -17.19 -26.15 -29.93
N ALA A 511 -16.83 -27.14 -30.76
CA ALA A 511 -15.90 -26.98 -31.87
C ALA A 511 -16.37 -25.99 -32.96
N ILE A 512 -17.67 -25.69 -33.06
CA ILE A 512 -18.20 -24.73 -34.06
C ILE A 512 -17.73 -23.29 -33.78
N SER A 513 -17.37 -22.98 -32.53
CA SER A 513 -16.83 -21.68 -32.14
C SER A 513 -15.30 -21.66 -32.17
N ASN A 514 -14.70 -20.50 -32.45
CA ASN A 514 -13.25 -20.36 -32.48
C ASN A 514 -12.62 -20.65 -31.10
N ARG A 515 -13.24 -20.14 -30.03
CA ARG A 515 -12.78 -20.36 -28.64
C ARG A 515 -13.00 -21.80 -28.21
N GLY A 516 -14.17 -22.37 -28.49
CA GLY A 516 -14.46 -23.77 -28.18
C GLY A 516 -13.56 -24.73 -28.94
N SER A 517 -13.19 -24.45 -30.18
CA SER A 517 -12.17 -25.22 -30.92
C SER A 517 -10.84 -25.28 -30.18
N PHE A 518 -10.38 -24.19 -29.56
CA PHE A 518 -9.18 -24.21 -28.71
C PHE A 518 -9.34 -25.04 -27.44
N VAL A 519 -10.56 -25.15 -26.90
CA VAL A 519 -10.86 -26.01 -25.74
C VAL A 519 -10.84 -27.47 -26.16
N VAL A 520 -11.45 -27.84 -27.29
CA VAL A 520 -11.41 -29.20 -27.82
C VAL A 520 -9.96 -29.61 -28.17
N LEU A 521 -9.20 -28.71 -28.79
CA LEU A 521 -7.77 -28.91 -29.06
C LEU A 521 -6.98 -29.18 -27.78
N ALA A 522 -7.33 -28.53 -26.66
CA ALA A 522 -6.63 -28.73 -25.41
C ALA A 522 -6.69 -30.19 -24.92
N PHE A 523 -7.77 -30.93 -25.16
CA PHE A 523 -7.83 -32.36 -24.85
C PHE A 523 -6.82 -33.17 -25.67
N LEU A 524 -6.57 -32.80 -26.93
CA LEU A 524 -5.57 -33.46 -27.78
C LEU A 524 -4.13 -33.07 -27.42
N GLU A 525 -3.94 -32.00 -26.65
CA GLU A 525 -2.64 -31.46 -26.25
C GLU A 525 -2.29 -31.73 -24.78
N ALA A 526 -3.23 -32.24 -23.98
CA ALA A 526 -3.00 -32.48 -22.57
C ALA A 526 -2.05 -33.65 -22.36
N GLU A 527 -1.08 -33.47 -21.45
CA GLU A 527 -0.05 -34.48 -21.16
C GLU A 527 -0.65 -35.73 -20.51
N ASN A 528 -1.70 -35.55 -19.69
CA ASN A 528 -2.40 -36.61 -18.98
C ASN A 528 -3.68 -37.09 -19.70
N SER A 529 -3.75 -36.94 -21.03
CA SER A 529 -4.92 -37.38 -21.79
C SER A 529 -4.98 -38.91 -21.94
N PRO A 530 -6.18 -39.52 -21.89
CA PRO A 530 -6.37 -40.93 -22.21
C PRO A 530 -5.80 -41.30 -23.59
N GLN A 531 -5.27 -42.51 -23.75
CA GLN A 531 -4.71 -42.97 -25.02
C GLN A 531 -5.72 -42.92 -26.19
N ASN A 532 -7.01 -43.13 -25.90
CA ASN A 532 -8.09 -43.10 -26.89
C ASN A 532 -8.65 -41.69 -27.16
N THR A 533 -8.08 -40.62 -26.58
CA THR A 533 -8.60 -39.25 -26.72
C THR A 533 -8.76 -38.82 -28.18
N MET A 534 -7.80 -39.16 -29.04
CA MET A 534 -7.86 -38.87 -30.47
C MET A 534 -9.09 -39.52 -31.12
N GLU A 535 -9.37 -40.78 -30.80
CA GLU A 535 -10.52 -41.52 -31.35
C GLU A 535 -11.84 -40.98 -30.85
N VAL A 536 -11.92 -40.66 -29.55
CA VAL A 536 -13.11 -40.07 -28.91
C VAL A 536 -13.43 -38.72 -29.55
N VAL A 537 -12.45 -37.83 -29.68
CA VAL A 537 -12.65 -36.51 -30.30
C VAL A 537 -13.02 -36.65 -31.78
N LYS A 538 -12.32 -37.51 -32.56
CA LYS A 538 -12.68 -37.76 -33.98
C LYS A 538 -14.12 -38.25 -34.13
N ARG A 539 -14.55 -39.16 -33.27
CA ARG A 539 -15.91 -39.71 -33.25
C ARG A 539 -16.94 -38.63 -32.93
N ALA A 540 -16.68 -37.85 -31.88
CA ALA A 540 -17.58 -36.79 -31.43
C ALA A 540 -17.75 -35.66 -32.46
N LEU A 541 -16.68 -35.31 -33.19
CA LEU A 541 -16.71 -34.24 -34.19
C LEU A 541 -17.22 -34.67 -35.56
N LYS A 542 -17.33 -35.98 -35.85
CA LYS A 542 -17.81 -36.52 -37.14
C LYS A 542 -19.07 -35.82 -37.69
N PRO A 543 -20.11 -35.50 -36.90
CA PRO A 543 -21.32 -34.85 -37.41
C PRO A 543 -21.10 -33.44 -37.95
N VAL A 544 -20.11 -32.71 -37.44
CA VAL A 544 -19.87 -31.28 -37.76
C VAL A 544 -18.64 -31.06 -38.64
N MET A 545 -17.93 -32.13 -39.06
CA MET A 545 -16.68 -32.01 -39.83
C MET A 545 -16.79 -31.18 -41.10
N LYS A 546 -17.93 -31.23 -41.81
CA LYS A 546 -18.15 -30.43 -43.02
C LYS A 546 -18.20 -28.93 -42.70
N ASP A 547 -18.80 -28.57 -41.57
CA ASP A 547 -18.92 -27.18 -41.15
C ASP A 547 -17.60 -26.66 -40.59
N LEU A 548 -16.88 -27.47 -39.80
CA LEU A 548 -15.53 -27.13 -39.33
C LEU A 548 -14.57 -26.81 -40.49
N ARG A 549 -14.62 -27.59 -41.58
CA ARG A 549 -13.79 -27.32 -42.78
C ARG A 549 -14.08 -25.98 -43.44
N LYS A 550 -15.31 -25.46 -43.34
CA LYS A 550 -15.66 -24.12 -43.87
C LYS A 550 -15.16 -22.99 -42.97
N LEU A 551 -14.89 -23.28 -41.70
CA LEU A 551 -14.49 -22.28 -40.70
C LEU A 551 -12.97 -22.07 -40.63
N VAL A 552 -12.17 -22.95 -41.24
CA VAL A 552 -10.69 -22.95 -41.17
C VAL A 552 -10.09 -21.58 -41.49
N ASP A 553 -10.55 -20.94 -42.56
CA ASP A 553 -9.99 -19.66 -43.03
C ASP A 553 -10.36 -18.47 -42.12
N THR A 554 -11.38 -18.64 -41.26
CA THR A 554 -11.93 -17.56 -40.42
C THR A 554 -11.67 -17.79 -38.92
N GLN A 555 -11.44 -19.03 -38.50
CA GLN A 555 -11.28 -19.43 -37.10
C GLN A 555 -9.95 -20.17 -36.90
N LYS A 556 -8.96 -19.45 -36.37
CA LYS A 556 -7.63 -20.01 -36.07
C LYS A 556 -7.69 -21.24 -35.15
N GLY A 557 -8.60 -21.26 -34.18
CA GLY A 557 -8.79 -22.41 -33.29
C GLY A 557 -9.25 -23.65 -34.06
N THR A 558 -10.18 -23.49 -35.00
CA THR A 558 -10.67 -24.58 -35.85
C THR A 558 -9.61 -25.09 -36.80
N MET A 559 -8.82 -24.19 -37.40
CA MET A 559 -7.66 -24.56 -38.22
C MET A 559 -6.69 -25.47 -37.45
N LEU A 560 -6.24 -25.04 -36.28
CA LEU A 560 -5.30 -25.81 -35.44
C LEU A 560 -5.90 -27.14 -34.94
N LEU A 561 -7.19 -27.15 -34.60
CA LEU A 561 -7.91 -28.37 -34.23
C LEU A 561 -7.92 -29.38 -35.38
N LEU A 562 -8.23 -28.95 -36.61
CA LEU A 562 -8.24 -29.84 -37.76
C LEU A 562 -6.84 -30.32 -38.17
N GLU A 563 -5.81 -29.48 -38.05
CA GLU A 563 -4.41 -29.89 -38.22
C GLU A 563 -4.02 -31.00 -37.24
N LYS A 564 -4.43 -30.88 -35.97
CA LYS A 564 -4.13 -31.90 -34.94
C LYS A 564 -4.89 -33.22 -35.16
N LEU A 565 -6.02 -33.18 -35.85
CA LEU A 565 -6.86 -34.35 -36.14
C LEU A 565 -6.44 -35.11 -37.41
N GLN A 566 -5.57 -34.54 -38.25
CA GLN A 566 -4.94 -35.26 -39.35
C GLN A 566 -3.95 -36.26 -38.78
#